data_AF-A0A1S2YRL9-F1
#
_entry.id   AF-A0A1S2YRL9-F1
#
_cell.length_a   1.000
_cell.length_b   1.000
_cell.length_c   1.000
_cell.angle_alpha   90.00
_cell.angle_beta   90.00
_cell.angle_gamma   90.00
#
_symmetry.space_group_name_H-M   'P 1'
#
loop_
_entity.id
_entity.type
_entity.pdbx_description
1 polymer ?
#
loop_
_entity_poly.entity_id
_entity_poly.type
_entity_poly.pdbx_seq_one_letter_code
_entity_poly.pdbx_strand_id
1 'polypeptide(L)'
;MYLYMWHGCGSHLLAYDAIKKLEKCPAAFLMGCDSGAYVLNGSYAPICTPTSYLCAGSSFVVANLWTVTSCYVDKTIRTMFTDMLKARSDWSSKGKELEHKNYKSTIGAMVSIARNSHALLLGAGTVCFGLPTTICRKKNVASSNPNKRRKLY
;
A
#
# COMPACT_ATOMS: atom_id res chain seq x y z
N MET A 1 -8.37 -2.17 -3.54
CA MET A 1 -7.54 -1.20 -2.80
C MET A 1 -8.42 -0.61 -1.71
N TYR A 2 -7.89 -0.48 -0.49
CA TYR A 2 -8.53 0.10 0.67
C TYR A 2 -7.73 1.33 1.12
N LEU A 3 -8.40 2.42 1.45
CA LEU A 3 -7.79 3.67 1.92
C LEU A 3 -8.43 4.06 3.24
N TYR A 4 -7.62 4.17 4.28
CA TYR A 4 -8.01 4.61 5.61
C TYR A 4 -7.27 5.91 5.95
N MET A 5 -8.02 6.96 6.25
CA MET A 5 -7.53 8.28 6.60
C MET A 5 -8.21 8.73 7.88
N TRP A 6 -7.71 8.26 9.02
CA TRP A 6 -8.23 8.61 10.34
C TRP A 6 -7.17 8.35 11.40
N HIS A 7 -7.47 8.64 12.66
CA HIS A 7 -6.59 8.37 13.80
C HIS A 7 -6.29 6.87 13.96
N GLY A 8 -5.06 6.54 14.32
CA GLY A 8 -4.65 5.18 14.63
C GLY A 8 -4.57 4.26 13.41
N CYS A 9 -4.84 2.98 13.63
CA CYS A 9 -4.77 1.94 12.62
C CYS A 9 -6.12 1.40 12.14
N GLY A 10 -7.24 1.98 12.60
CA GLY A 10 -8.58 1.49 12.27
C GLY A 10 -8.96 0.20 13.00
N SER A 11 -8.24 -0.19 14.04
CA SER A 11 -8.55 -1.37 14.88
C SER A 11 -9.94 -1.32 15.52
N HIS A 12 -10.46 -0.11 15.79
CA HIS A 12 -11.83 0.08 16.29
C HIS A 12 -12.89 -0.22 15.23
N LEU A 13 -12.55 -0.06 13.95
CA LEU A 13 -13.46 -0.31 12.83
C LEU A 13 -13.33 -1.75 12.32
N LEU A 14 -12.11 -2.29 12.31
CA LEU A 14 -11.82 -3.64 11.87
C LEU A 14 -10.77 -4.27 12.79
N ALA A 15 -11.23 -5.14 13.69
CA ALA A 15 -10.35 -5.82 14.64
C ALA A 15 -9.36 -6.75 13.92
N TYR A 16 -8.19 -6.98 14.54
CA TYR A 16 -7.14 -7.83 13.99
C TYR A 16 -7.65 -9.23 13.59
N ASP A 17 -8.47 -9.85 14.42
CA ASP A 17 -9.03 -11.18 14.16
C ASP A 17 -10.08 -11.17 13.05
N ALA A 18 -10.79 -10.05 12.88
CA ALA A 18 -11.71 -9.88 11.76
C ALA A 18 -10.93 -9.75 10.43
N ILE A 19 -9.82 -9.00 10.43
CA ILE A 19 -8.93 -8.86 9.26
C ILE A 19 -8.38 -10.23 8.84
N LYS A 20 -7.86 -11.01 9.79
CA LYS A 20 -7.26 -12.34 9.52
C LYS A 20 -8.26 -13.35 8.94
N LYS A 21 -9.55 -13.20 9.25
CA LYS A 21 -10.62 -14.07 8.73
C LYS A 21 -11.10 -13.70 7.32
N LEU A 22 -10.61 -12.61 6.74
CA LEU A 22 -10.99 -12.21 5.39
C LEU A 22 -10.43 -13.20 4.35
N GLU A 23 -11.31 -13.77 3.53
CA GLU A 23 -10.89 -14.66 2.43
C GLU A 23 -10.09 -13.94 1.33
N LYS A 24 -10.35 -12.63 1.15
CA LYS A 24 -9.67 -11.77 0.18
C LYS A 24 -9.36 -10.43 0.81
N CYS A 25 -8.11 -10.22 1.20
CA CYS A 25 -7.68 -8.94 1.73
C CYS A 25 -7.22 -7.99 0.61
N PRO A 26 -7.76 -6.77 0.52
CA PRO A 26 -7.28 -5.79 -0.44
C PRO A 26 -5.93 -5.23 -0.01
N ALA A 27 -5.15 -4.77 -0.98
CA ALA A 27 -4.06 -3.82 -0.74
C ALA A 27 -4.56 -2.58 0.01
N ALA A 28 -3.83 -2.13 1.05
CA ALA A 28 -4.30 -1.13 1.99
C ALA A 28 -3.33 0.07 2.15
N PHE A 29 -3.89 1.27 2.30
CA PHE A 29 -3.19 2.48 2.73
C PHE A 29 -3.77 2.92 4.08
N LEU A 30 -3.00 2.70 5.16
CA LEU A 30 -3.35 3.04 6.53
C LEU A 30 -2.67 4.36 6.91
N MET A 31 -3.21 5.47 6.43
CA MET A 31 -2.63 6.80 6.61
C MET A 31 -3.08 7.45 7.93
N GLY A 32 -2.94 6.70 9.02
CA GLY A 32 -3.15 7.20 10.39
C GLY A 32 -1.85 7.27 11.18
N CYS A 33 -1.88 7.99 12.31
CA CYS A 33 -0.76 8.00 13.26
C CYS A 33 -0.60 6.62 13.89
N ASP A 34 0.64 6.16 14.07
CA ASP A 34 0.94 4.87 14.72
C ASP A 34 0.25 3.66 14.05
N SER A 35 -0.15 3.80 12.78
CA SER A 35 -0.93 2.77 12.08
C SER A 35 -0.13 1.48 11.85
N GLY A 36 1.19 1.59 11.77
CA GLY A 36 2.17 0.52 11.66
C GLY A 36 3.04 0.35 12.90
N ALA A 37 2.66 0.95 14.03
CA ALA A 37 3.36 0.73 15.29
C ALA A 37 3.25 -0.74 15.72
N TYR A 38 4.35 -1.29 16.23
CA TYR A 38 4.41 -2.65 16.73
C TYR A 38 4.11 -2.68 18.23
N VAL A 39 3.24 -3.61 18.63
CA VAL A 39 3.08 -4.01 20.02
C VAL A 39 4.08 -5.13 20.29
N LEU A 40 5.09 -4.84 21.11
CA LEU A 40 6.13 -5.79 21.50
C LEU A 40 5.59 -6.68 22.62
N ASN A 41 5.62 -8.00 22.40
CA ASN A 41 5.13 -9.00 23.36
C ASN A 41 6.31 -9.78 23.97
N GLY A 42 7.32 -9.09 24.49
CA GLY A 42 8.52 -9.73 25.05
C GLY A 42 9.23 -10.61 24.01
N SER A 43 9.28 -11.93 24.25
CA SER A 43 9.91 -12.91 23.35
C SER A 43 9.02 -13.41 22.19
N TYR A 44 7.78 -12.95 22.10
CA TYR A 44 6.85 -13.35 21.03
C TYR A 44 6.91 -12.40 19.83
N ALA A 45 6.47 -12.90 18.66
CA ALA A 45 6.38 -12.10 17.44
C ALA A 45 5.53 -10.83 17.68
N PRO A 46 6.02 -9.65 17.31
CA PRO A 46 5.31 -8.41 17.56
C PRO A 46 4.04 -8.34 16.72
N ILE A 47 2.98 -7.77 17.32
CA ILE A 47 1.67 -7.65 16.67
C ILE A 47 1.55 -6.24 16.12
N CYS A 48 1.14 -6.12 14.86
CA CYS A 48 0.74 -4.85 14.28
C CYS A 48 -0.36 -5.02 13.24
N THR A 49 -1.02 -3.91 12.90
CA THR A 49 -2.10 -3.88 11.92
C THR A 49 -1.63 -4.34 10.54
N PRO A 50 -0.52 -3.82 9.99
CA PRO A 50 -0.01 -4.29 8.70
C PRO A 50 0.21 -5.80 8.65
N THR A 51 0.75 -6.41 9.71
CA THR A 51 0.94 -7.87 9.77
C THR A 51 -0.37 -8.63 9.66
N SER A 52 -1.46 -8.13 10.25
CA SER A 52 -2.77 -8.80 10.14
C SER A 52 -3.32 -8.75 8.71
N TYR A 53 -3.15 -7.63 8.00
CA TYR A 53 -3.50 -7.51 6.58
C TYR A 53 -2.64 -8.42 5.70
N LEU A 54 -1.34 -8.52 5.98
CA LEU A 54 -0.44 -9.44 5.26
C LEU A 54 -0.81 -10.90 5.49
N CYS A 55 -1.11 -11.30 6.74
CA CYS A 55 -1.59 -12.65 7.06
C CYS A 55 -2.89 -12.99 6.33
N ALA A 56 -3.75 -11.99 6.09
CA ALA A 56 -4.99 -12.14 5.31
C ALA A 56 -4.76 -12.14 3.78
N GLY A 57 -3.50 -12.12 3.31
CA GLY A 57 -3.15 -12.18 1.90
C GLY A 57 -3.15 -10.83 1.17
N SER A 58 -3.06 -9.70 1.89
CA SER A 58 -2.92 -8.40 1.25
C SER A 58 -1.61 -8.29 0.49
N SER A 59 -1.64 -7.76 -0.74
CA SER A 59 -0.44 -7.64 -1.58
C SER A 59 0.58 -6.63 -1.03
N PHE A 60 0.09 -5.53 -0.46
CA PHE A 60 0.90 -4.53 0.23
C PHE A 60 0.06 -3.72 1.22
N VAL A 61 0.73 -3.16 2.22
CA VAL A 61 0.13 -2.26 3.22
C VAL A 61 1.06 -1.08 3.45
N VAL A 62 0.61 0.14 3.25
CA VAL A 62 1.37 1.35 3.62
C VAL A 62 0.87 1.86 4.96
N ALA A 63 1.78 2.15 5.89
CA ALA A 63 1.45 2.58 7.24
C ALA A 63 2.55 3.48 7.85
N ASN A 64 2.22 4.20 8.92
CA ASN A 64 3.15 5.06 9.65
C ASN A 64 3.60 4.37 10.94
N LEU A 65 4.91 4.32 11.17
CA LEU A 65 5.50 3.64 12.33
C LEU A 65 5.30 4.38 13.65
N TRP A 66 5.22 5.71 13.62
CA TRP A 66 5.04 6.56 14.81
C TRP A 66 4.03 7.68 14.56
N THR A 67 3.72 8.44 15.60
CA THR A 67 2.89 9.63 15.52
C THR A 67 3.50 10.66 14.57
N VAL A 68 2.76 10.99 13.51
CA VAL A 68 3.15 11.98 12.51
C VAL A 68 2.12 13.11 12.48
N THR A 69 2.53 14.31 12.09
CA THR A 69 1.62 15.46 11.99
C THR A 69 0.62 15.28 10.85
N SER A 70 -0.62 15.75 11.00
CA SER A 70 -1.65 15.72 9.95
C SER A 70 -1.16 16.34 8.63
N CYS A 71 -0.49 17.50 8.70
CA CYS A 71 0.05 18.18 7.52
C CYS A 71 1.13 17.36 6.77
N TYR A 72 1.83 16.45 7.46
CA TYR A 72 2.76 15.52 6.84
C TYR A 72 2.01 14.42 6.09
N VAL A 73 0.98 13.85 6.72
CA VAL A 73 0.16 12.79 6.13
C VAL A 73 -0.49 13.29 4.84
N ASP A 74 -1.07 14.48 4.87
CA ASP A 74 -1.72 15.09 3.70
C ASP A 74 -0.74 15.30 2.54
N LYS A 75 0.46 15.81 2.81
CA LYS A 75 1.51 15.99 1.80
C LYS A 75 1.99 14.65 1.24
N THR A 76 2.19 13.66 2.10
CA THR A 76 2.64 12.32 1.72
C THR A 76 1.60 11.65 0.82
N ILE A 77 0.33 11.65 1.22
CA ILE A 77 -0.80 11.16 0.41
C ILE A 77 -0.81 11.89 -0.93
N ARG A 78 -0.79 13.23 -0.93
CA ARG A 78 -0.86 14.01 -2.16
C ARG A 78 0.27 13.66 -3.11
N THR A 79 1.52 13.55 -2.62
CA THR A 79 2.67 13.19 -3.44
C THR A 79 2.56 11.77 -3.99
N MET A 80 2.25 10.78 -3.14
CA MET A 80 2.12 9.37 -3.54
C MET A 80 1.01 9.17 -4.58
N PHE A 81 -0.18 9.72 -4.31
CA PHE A 81 -1.32 9.57 -5.22
C PHE A 81 -1.13 10.36 -6.52
N THR A 82 -0.46 11.51 -6.48
CA THR A 82 -0.11 12.26 -7.71
C THR A 82 0.85 11.44 -8.57
N ASP A 83 1.89 10.84 -7.97
CA ASP A 83 2.86 10.01 -8.69
C ASP A 83 2.21 8.73 -9.23
N MET A 84 1.34 8.09 -8.43
CA MET A 84 0.51 6.97 -8.85
C MET A 84 -0.37 7.31 -10.04
N LEU A 85 -1.03 8.46 -10.03
CA LEU A 85 -1.88 8.91 -11.14
C LEU A 85 -1.06 9.24 -12.39
N LYS A 86 0.13 9.84 -12.24
CA LYS A 86 1.06 10.08 -13.35
C LYS A 86 1.54 8.77 -13.98
N ALA A 87 2.04 7.84 -13.16
CA ALA A 87 2.44 6.51 -13.61
C ALA A 87 1.30 5.77 -14.33
N ARG A 88 0.06 5.94 -13.86
CA ARG A 88 -1.15 5.40 -14.51
C ARG A 88 -1.44 6.06 -15.86
N SER A 89 -1.28 7.37 -15.98
CA SER A 89 -1.48 8.10 -17.23
C SER A 89 -0.41 7.75 -18.27
N ASP A 90 0.85 7.66 -17.86
CA ASP A 90 1.97 7.29 -18.74
C ASP A 90 1.79 5.88 -19.32
N TRP A 91 1.27 4.95 -18.51
CA TRP A 91 0.89 3.61 -18.98
C TRP A 91 -0.21 3.67 -20.06
N SER A 92 -1.15 4.62 -19.95
CA SER A 92 -2.22 4.80 -20.94
C SER A 92 -1.69 5.32 -22.28
N SER A 93 -0.61 6.10 -22.26
CA SER A 93 -0.08 6.79 -23.45
C SER A 93 1.00 5.97 -24.18
N LYS A 94 1.79 5.16 -23.46
CA LYS A 94 3.01 4.51 -24.00
C LYS A 94 2.95 2.97 -23.95
N GLY A 95 1.80 2.38 -24.25
CA GLY A 95 1.50 0.96 -24.05
C GLY A 95 2.68 -0.02 -24.25
N LYS A 96 2.91 -0.87 -23.23
CA LYS A 96 3.79 -2.06 -23.20
C LYS A 96 5.30 -1.91 -23.43
N GLU A 97 5.83 -0.78 -23.87
CA GLU A 97 7.28 -0.63 -24.12
C GLU A 97 8.13 -0.47 -22.84
N LEU A 98 7.47 -0.30 -21.68
CA LEU A 98 8.12 -0.01 -20.39
C LEU A 98 8.22 -1.21 -19.42
N GLU A 99 7.86 -2.43 -19.83
CA GLU A 99 7.77 -3.58 -18.92
C GLU A 99 9.11 -3.94 -18.23
N HIS A 100 10.26 -3.53 -18.77
CA HIS A 100 11.56 -3.93 -18.24
C HIS A 100 12.28 -2.92 -17.31
N LYS A 101 11.77 -1.69 -17.13
CA LYS A 101 12.56 -0.64 -16.42
C LYS A 101 11.77 0.33 -15.53
N ASN A 102 10.53 0.06 -15.14
CA ASN A 102 9.74 1.05 -14.40
C ASN A 102 9.65 0.81 -12.88
N TYR A 103 10.80 0.64 -12.21
CA TYR A 103 10.87 0.56 -10.74
C TYR A 103 10.19 1.78 -10.06
N LYS A 104 10.22 2.93 -10.73
CA LYS A 104 9.56 4.17 -10.29
C LYS A 104 8.04 4.05 -10.16
N SER A 105 7.42 3.12 -10.88
CA SER A 105 5.97 2.89 -10.83
C SER A 105 5.52 1.93 -9.72
N THR A 106 6.46 1.40 -8.93
CA THR A 106 6.14 0.55 -7.77
C THR A 106 5.72 1.41 -6.58
N ILE A 107 4.90 0.84 -5.71
CA ILE A 107 4.45 1.55 -4.51
C ILE A 107 5.60 1.87 -3.57
N GLY A 108 6.62 1.00 -3.49
CA GLY A 108 7.84 1.27 -2.73
C GLY A 108 8.57 2.52 -3.23
N ALA A 109 8.64 2.72 -4.55
CA ALA A 109 9.23 3.92 -5.13
C ALA A 109 8.37 5.17 -4.90
N MET A 110 7.04 5.05 -4.98
CA MET A 110 6.13 6.17 -4.66
C MET A 110 6.27 6.61 -3.21
N VAL A 111 6.39 5.64 -2.28
CA VAL A 111 6.71 5.93 -0.87
C VAL A 111 8.05 6.64 -0.78
N SER A 112 9.13 6.13 -1.40
CA SER A 112 10.44 6.76 -1.29
C SER A 112 10.47 8.21 -1.81
N ILE A 113 9.76 8.50 -2.91
CA ILE A 113 9.59 9.86 -3.44
C ILE A 113 8.87 10.76 -2.42
N ALA A 114 7.81 10.25 -1.79
CA ALA A 114 7.08 11.01 -0.77
C ALA A 114 7.88 11.20 0.52
N ARG A 115 8.82 10.31 0.85
CA ARG A 115 9.74 10.48 1.98
C ARG A 115 10.74 11.62 1.72
N ASN A 116 11.21 11.75 0.48
CA ASN A 116 12.20 12.77 0.10
C ASN A 116 11.66 14.22 0.14
N SER A 117 10.33 14.42 0.16
CA SER A 117 9.74 15.76 0.29
C SER A 117 9.62 16.26 1.73
N HIS A 118 10.13 15.49 2.71
CA HIS A 118 9.98 15.78 4.14
C HIS A 118 11.31 15.67 4.90
N ALA A 119 11.37 16.28 6.08
CA ALA A 119 12.51 16.16 6.99
C ALA A 119 12.71 14.69 7.42
N LEU A 120 13.96 14.30 7.72
CA LEU A 120 14.38 12.91 7.91
C LEU A 120 13.47 12.08 8.83
N LEU A 121 13.14 12.59 10.02
CA LEU A 121 12.30 11.88 11.00
C LEU A 121 10.83 11.80 10.60
N LEU A 122 10.30 12.74 9.82
CA LEU A 122 8.94 12.63 9.32
C LEU A 122 8.90 11.70 8.12
N GLY A 123 9.82 11.89 7.17
CA GLY A 123 9.98 11.04 6.00
C GLY A 123 10.23 9.58 6.37
N ALA A 124 10.96 9.28 7.44
CA ALA A 124 11.19 7.89 7.85
C ALA A 124 9.96 7.16 8.43
N GLY A 125 8.90 7.88 8.79
CA GLY A 125 7.73 7.31 9.45
C GLY A 125 6.86 6.45 8.53
N THR A 126 6.72 6.82 7.26
CA THR A 126 5.91 6.06 6.29
C THR A 126 6.69 4.86 5.75
N VAL A 127 6.12 3.66 5.90
CA VAL A 127 6.70 2.39 5.44
C VAL A 127 5.68 1.61 4.61
N CYS A 128 6.17 0.88 3.60
CA CYS A 128 5.39 -0.08 2.83
C CYS A 128 5.77 -1.50 3.23
N PHE A 129 4.78 -2.29 3.62
CA PHE A 129 4.86 -3.71 3.91
C PHE A 129 4.36 -4.51 2.71
N GLY A 130 4.96 -5.67 2.43
CA GLY A 130 4.51 -6.57 1.35
C GLY A 130 5.36 -6.50 0.08
N LEU A 131 4.75 -6.86 -1.05
CA LEU A 131 5.46 -7.00 -2.33
C LEU A 131 5.53 -5.68 -3.10
N PRO A 132 6.58 -5.45 -3.92
CA PRO A 132 6.68 -4.28 -4.78
C PRO A 132 5.66 -4.38 -5.94
N THR A 133 4.42 -3.97 -5.68
CA THR A 133 3.35 -4.00 -6.67
C THR A 133 3.29 -2.70 -7.48
N THR A 134 2.86 -2.82 -8.73
CA THR A 134 2.49 -1.69 -9.58
C THR A 134 0.96 -1.60 -9.67
N ILE A 135 0.44 -0.38 -9.89
CA ILE A 135 -1.00 -0.16 -10.03
C ILE A 135 -1.35 -0.03 -11.51
N CYS A 136 -2.04 -1.05 -12.03
CA CYS A 136 -2.48 -1.09 -13.43
C CYS A 136 -3.98 -0.89 -13.56
N ARG A 137 -4.43 -0.33 -14.70
CA ARG A 137 -5.85 -0.36 -15.06
C ARG A 137 -6.28 -1.79 -15.34
N LYS A 138 -7.40 -2.22 -14.73
CA LYS A 138 -8.12 -3.40 -15.19
C LYS A 138 -8.55 -3.13 -16.63
N LYS A 139 -8.08 -3.95 -17.58
CA LYS A 139 -8.62 -3.93 -18.94
C LYS A 139 -10.10 -4.26 -18.87
N ASN A 140 -10.95 -3.52 -19.57
CA ASN A 140 -12.37 -3.88 -19.70
C ASN A 140 -12.43 -5.31 -20.26
N VAL A 141 -12.84 -6.26 -19.41
CA VAL A 141 -13.09 -7.64 -19.79
C VAL A 141 -14.47 -7.65 -20.45
N ALA A 142 -14.54 -7.12 -21.67
CA ALA A 142 -15.73 -7.22 -22.52
C ALA A 142 -15.46 -8.04 -23.79
N SER A 143 -14.28 -8.67 -23.94
CA SER A 143 -14.02 -9.53 -25.11
C SER A 143 -12.95 -10.63 -24.93
N SER A 144 -12.51 -10.97 -23.72
CA SER A 144 -11.53 -12.05 -23.55
C SER A 144 -12.18 -13.34 -23.07
N ASN A 145 -12.38 -14.25 -24.03
CA ASN A 145 -12.78 -15.65 -23.93
C ASN A 145 -12.34 -16.34 -22.61
N PRO A 146 -13.26 -16.94 -21.81
CA PRO A 146 -12.99 -17.50 -20.49
C PRO A 146 -11.95 -18.64 -20.46
N ASN A 147 -11.58 -19.22 -21.60
CA ASN A 147 -10.65 -20.35 -21.68
C ASN A 147 -9.15 -20.00 -21.55
N LYS A 148 -8.76 -18.72 -21.49
CA LYS A 148 -7.33 -18.34 -21.48
C LYS A 148 -6.66 -18.29 -20.09
N ARG A 149 -7.41 -18.55 -18.99
CA ARG A 149 -6.88 -18.50 -17.61
C ARG A 149 -6.25 -19.82 -17.10
N ARG A 150 -6.25 -20.89 -17.90
CA ARG A 150 -5.59 -22.15 -17.54
C ARG A 150 -4.29 -22.32 -18.33
N LYS A 151 -3.22 -21.68 -17.89
CA LYS A 151 -1.81 -22.03 -18.17
C LYS A 151 -0.93 -20.97 -17.53
N LEU A 152 -0.70 -21.14 -16.23
CA LEU A 152 0.42 -20.59 -15.46
C LEU A 152 0.44 -21.39 -14.14
N TYR A 153 0.82 -22.66 -14.29
CA TYR A 153 1.59 -23.46 -13.35
C TYR A 153 2.59 -24.23 -14.21
#